data_AF-A0A9D4SWM1-F1
#
_entry.id   AF-A0A9D4SWM1-F1
#
_cell.length_a   1.000
_cell.length_b   1.000
_cell.length_c   1.000
_cell.angle_alpha   90.00
_cell.angle_beta   90.00
_cell.angle_gamma   90.00
#
_symmetry.space_group_name_H-M   'P 1'
#
loop_
_entity.id
_entity.type
_entity.pdbx_description
1 polymer ?
#
loop_
_entity_poly.entity_id
_entity_poly.type
_entity_poly.pdbx_seq_one_letter_code
_entity_poly.pdbx_strand_id
1 'polypeptide(L)'
;MPRKATSGFVVAPREHSYAMVQILPLRRTNHAVYILNVYTPPKTNHVIYADIFCRALKCADSAPLVITGDFNAPCRLRGYTREEARGRRLAELISTLSLTLLTDPATPTRLGNSTEGQTSANS
;
A
#
# COMPACT_ATOMS: atom_id res chain seq x y z
N MET A 1 16.16 -44.45 -18.43
CA MET A 1 16.27 -42.98 -18.60
C MET A 1 14.88 -42.36 -18.62
N PRO A 2 14.53 -41.48 -17.68
CA PRO A 2 13.38 -40.58 -17.84
C PRO A 2 13.83 -39.13 -17.99
N ARG A 3 13.23 -38.42 -18.96
CA ARG A 3 13.23 -36.94 -19.03
C ARG A 3 11.96 -36.41 -18.36
N LYS A 4 12.11 -35.40 -17.50
CA LYS A 4 11.18 -34.27 -17.16
C LYS A 4 11.63 -33.70 -15.80
N ALA A 5 11.53 -32.42 -15.48
CA ALA A 5 10.59 -31.41 -15.96
C ALA A 5 11.26 -30.03 -16.07
N THR A 6 10.82 -29.25 -17.05
CA THR A 6 11.08 -27.82 -17.17
C THR A 6 10.51 -27.12 -15.94
N SER A 7 11.37 -26.42 -15.18
CA SER A 7 10.95 -25.62 -14.03
C SER A 7 10.11 -24.44 -14.52
N GLY A 8 8.78 -24.55 -14.40
CA GLY A 8 7.90 -23.39 -14.53
C GLY A 8 8.18 -22.41 -13.39
N PHE A 9 8.58 -21.20 -13.73
CA PHE A 9 8.58 -20.08 -12.80
C PHE A 9 7.12 -19.82 -12.38
N VAL A 10 6.77 -20.22 -11.15
CA VAL A 10 5.53 -19.77 -10.52
C VAL A 10 5.77 -18.31 -10.14
N VAL A 11 5.28 -17.39 -10.97
CA VAL A 11 5.18 -15.98 -10.57
C VAL A 11 4.12 -15.94 -9.48
N ALA A 12 4.56 -15.78 -8.23
CA ALA A 12 3.65 -15.59 -7.11
C ALA A 12 2.67 -14.44 -7.44
N PRO A 13 1.39 -14.53 -7.06
CA PRO A 13 0.46 -13.41 -7.19
C PRO A 13 1.10 -12.18 -6.55
N ARG A 14 1.08 -11.03 -7.24
CA ARG A 14 1.65 -9.80 -6.70
C ARG A 14 1.01 -9.51 -5.35
N GLU A 15 1.84 -9.40 -4.31
CA GLU A 15 1.45 -9.22 -2.90
C GLU A 15 0.58 -7.97 -2.69
N HIS A 16 0.72 -6.98 -3.57
CA HIS A 16 -0.01 -5.72 -3.61
C HIS A 16 -0.17 -5.26 -5.06
N SER A 17 -1.27 -4.54 -5.33
CA SER A 17 -1.53 -3.87 -6.61
C SER A 17 -1.20 -2.39 -6.49
N TYR A 18 -0.70 -1.76 -7.54
CA TYR A 18 -0.44 -0.33 -7.52
C TYR A 18 -0.63 0.32 -8.90
N ALA A 19 -0.91 1.62 -8.89
CA ALA A 19 -0.94 2.48 -10.08
C ALA A 19 -0.10 3.74 -9.81
N MET A 20 0.74 4.10 -10.77
CA MET A 20 1.50 5.35 -10.76
C MET A 20 0.90 6.29 -11.81
N VAL A 21 0.48 7.47 -11.38
CA VAL A 21 -0.16 8.47 -12.23
C VAL A 21 0.64 9.76 -12.17
N GLN A 22 0.83 10.39 -13.33
CA GLN A 22 1.40 11.72 -13.45
C GLN A 22 0.30 12.70 -13.84
N ILE A 23 0.11 13.74 -13.02
CA ILE A 23 -0.77 14.86 -13.31
C ILE A 23 0.09 15.96 -13.94
N LEU A 24 -0.19 16.23 -15.21
CA LEU A 24 0.50 17.29 -15.95
C LEU A 24 -0.10 18.65 -15.58
N PRO A 25 0.75 19.68 -15.39
CA PRO A 25 0.27 21.01 -15.09
C PRO A 25 -0.30 21.68 -16.34
N LEU A 26 -1.33 22.51 -16.16
CA LEU A 26 -1.88 23.34 -17.25
C LEU A 26 -0.91 24.43 -17.71
N ARG A 27 -0.01 24.89 -16.83
CA ARG A 27 1.01 25.90 -17.11
C ARG A 27 2.40 25.28 -17.01
N ARG A 28 3.27 25.54 -17.99
CA ARG A 28 4.64 25.01 -18.04
C ARG A 28 5.53 25.45 -16.87
N THR A 29 5.15 26.49 -16.14
CA THR A 29 5.85 27.00 -14.96
C THR A 29 5.64 26.17 -13.70
N ASN A 30 4.60 25.32 -13.67
CA ASN A 30 4.30 24.48 -12.52
C ASN A 30 4.95 23.11 -12.71
N HIS A 31 5.22 22.42 -11.60
CA HIS A 31 5.70 21.04 -11.64
C HIS A 31 4.54 20.06 -11.85
N ALA A 32 4.82 18.93 -12.51
CA ALA A 32 3.92 17.80 -12.51
C ALA A 32 3.78 17.23 -11.09
N VAL A 33 2.64 16.63 -10.78
CA VAL A 33 2.42 15.93 -9.51
C VAL A 33 2.32 14.45 -9.78
N TYR A 34 2.99 13.65 -8.98
CA TYR A 34 2.96 12.20 -9.09
C TYR A 34 2.13 11.60 -7.97
N ILE A 35 1.34 10.57 -8.30
CA ILE A 35 0.51 9.84 -7.35
C ILE A 35 0.81 8.35 -7.49
N LEU A 36 1.29 7.73 -6.41
CA LEU A 36 1.35 6.28 -6.27
C LEU A 36 0.15 5.83 -5.43
N ASN A 37 -0.81 5.15 -6.03
CA ASN A 37 -1.93 4.53 -5.31
C ASN A 37 -1.64 3.03 -5.12
N VAL A 38 -1.64 2.55 -3.88
CA VAL A 38 -1.31 1.17 -3.51
C VAL A 38 -2.50 0.49 -2.84
N TYR A 39 -2.82 -0.72 -3.27
CA TYR A 39 -3.79 -1.60 -2.62
C TYR A 39 -3.12 -2.89 -2.16
N THR A 40 -3.28 -3.21 -0.88
CA THR A 40 -2.80 -4.46 -0.29
C THR A 40 -3.99 -5.27 0.25
N PRO A 41 -4.21 -6.51 -0.21
CA PRO A 41 -5.26 -7.36 0.35
C PRO A 41 -5.02 -7.67 1.86
N PRO A 42 -6.08 -7.82 2.68
CA PRO A 42 -5.94 -8.02 4.12
C PRO A 42 -5.24 -9.33 4.51
N LYS A 43 -5.37 -10.38 3.70
CA LYS A 43 -4.82 -11.72 3.97
C LYS A 43 -3.36 -11.91 3.54
N THR A 44 -2.67 -10.86 3.11
CA THR A 44 -1.30 -10.97 2.59
C THR A 44 -0.25 -10.85 3.70
N ASN A 45 0.36 -11.96 4.11
CA ASN A 45 1.24 -11.99 5.30
C ASN A 45 2.63 -11.38 5.08
N HIS A 46 3.09 -11.29 3.84
CA HIS A 46 4.39 -10.72 3.47
C HIS A 46 4.16 -9.67 2.39
N VAL A 47 4.49 -8.42 2.69
CA VAL A 47 4.38 -7.30 1.75
C VAL A 47 5.59 -6.42 1.92
N ILE A 48 6.32 -6.16 0.84
CA ILE A 48 7.50 -5.30 0.83
C ILE A 48 7.21 -4.08 -0.05
N TYR A 49 7.11 -2.90 0.59
CA TYR A 49 6.82 -1.64 -0.11
C TYR A 49 8.06 -0.88 -0.58
N ALA A 50 9.25 -1.24 -0.08
CA ALA A 50 10.48 -0.47 -0.31
C ALA A 50 10.79 -0.27 -1.80
N ASP A 51 10.67 -1.33 -2.59
CA ASP A 51 10.97 -1.31 -4.01
C ASP A 51 10.01 -0.40 -4.80
N ILE A 52 8.70 -0.45 -4.52
CA ILE A 52 7.73 0.43 -5.19
C ILE A 52 7.85 1.90 -4.74
N PHE A 53 8.17 2.16 -3.47
CA PHE A 53 8.33 3.54 -2.98
C PHE A 53 9.62 4.16 -3.55
N CYS A 54 10.73 3.42 -3.56
CA CYS A 54 11.98 3.87 -4.18
C CYS A 54 11.81 4.16 -5.68
N ARG A 55 11.06 3.32 -6.41
CA ARG A 55 10.75 3.58 -7.82
C ARG A 55 9.88 4.83 -8.01
N ALA A 56 8.87 5.02 -7.17
CA ALA A 56 8.02 6.20 -7.25
C ALA A 56 8.80 7.49 -6.94
N LEU A 57 9.67 7.47 -5.93
CA LEU A 57 10.58 8.59 -5.62
C LEU A 57 11.49 8.90 -6.81
N LYS A 58 12.12 7.88 -7.41
CA LYS A 58 12.94 8.07 -8.62
C LYS A 58 12.16 8.61 -9.80
N CYS A 59 10.89 8.20 -9.96
CA CYS A 59 10.05 8.66 -11.05
C CYS A 59 9.58 10.11 -10.85
N ALA A 60 9.32 10.50 -9.61
CA ALA A 60 8.96 11.87 -9.27
C ALA A 60 10.19 12.80 -9.27
N ASP A 61 11.37 12.26 -8.98
CA ASP A 61 12.62 13.00 -8.81
C ASP A 61 12.43 14.14 -7.80
N SER A 62 12.51 15.39 -8.25
CA SER A 62 12.33 16.59 -7.42
C SER A 62 10.89 17.10 -7.41
N ALA A 63 9.98 16.47 -8.15
CA ALA A 63 8.58 16.85 -8.23
C ALA A 63 7.76 16.28 -7.06
N PRO A 64 6.62 16.92 -6.70
CA PRO A 64 5.77 16.43 -5.63
C PRO A 64 5.26 15.00 -5.89
N LEU A 65 5.41 14.13 -4.89
CA LEU A 65 4.90 12.76 -4.87
C LEU A 65 3.91 12.57 -3.72
N VAL A 66 2.74 12.04 -4.03
CA VAL A 66 1.76 11.56 -3.05
C VAL A 66 1.69 10.05 -3.12
N ILE A 67 1.99 9.37 -2.01
CA ILE A 67 1.76 7.93 -1.87
C ILE A 67 0.50 7.73 -1.05
N THR A 68 -0.47 7.02 -1.61
CA THR A 68 -1.80 6.83 -1.00
C THR A 68 -2.28 5.39 -1.19
N GLY A 69 -3.39 5.06 -0.53
CA GLY A 69 -4.14 3.84 -0.77
C GLY A 69 -4.45 3.04 0.49
N ASP A 70 -5.02 1.86 0.28
CA ASP A 70 -5.41 0.94 1.35
C ASP A 70 -4.35 -0.15 1.53
N PHE A 71 -3.53 0.04 2.57
CA PHE A 71 -2.45 -0.87 2.93
C PHE A 71 -2.92 -2.08 3.75
N ASN A 72 -4.17 -2.08 4.25
CA ASN A 72 -4.69 -3.08 5.20
C ASN A 72 -3.64 -3.49 6.26
N ALA A 73 -2.97 -2.49 6.83
CA ALA A 73 -1.88 -2.65 7.80
C ALA A 73 -2.31 -2.05 9.14
N PRO A 74 -2.86 -2.84 10.08
CA PRO A 74 -3.24 -2.35 11.40
C PRO A 74 -2.02 -1.83 12.15
N CYS A 75 -2.03 -0.54 12.52
CA CYS A 75 -0.97 0.07 13.32
C CYS A 75 -1.55 0.94 14.43
N ARG A 76 -0.84 1.04 15.57
CA ARG A 76 -1.27 1.87 16.71
C ARG A 76 -1.39 3.35 16.38
N LEU A 77 -0.57 3.84 15.45
CA LEU A 77 -0.63 5.21 14.92
C LEU A 77 -1.94 5.53 14.16
N ARG A 78 -2.79 4.53 13.90
CA ARG A 78 -4.10 4.67 13.24
C ARG A 78 -5.27 4.24 14.15
N GLY A 79 -5.06 4.12 15.47
CA GLY A 79 -6.12 3.84 16.45
C GLY A 79 -6.43 2.36 16.74
N TYR A 80 -5.66 1.40 16.21
CA TYR A 80 -5.86 -0.04 16.50
C TYR A 80 -5.17 -0.48 17.82
N THR A 81 -5.83 -1.34 18.60
CA THR A 81 -5.34 -1.85 19.91
C THR A 81 -4.12 -2.77 19.78
N ARG A 82 -3.96 -3.43 18.62
CA ARG A 82 -2.84 -4.33 18.30
C ARG A 82 -1.94 -3.70 17.24
N GLU A 83 -0.64 -3.76 17.48
CA GLU A 83 0.39 -3.33 16.53
C GLU A 83 0.79 -4.54 15.67
N GLU A 84 0.42 -4.54 14.39
CA GLU A 84 0.86 -5.61 13.49
C GLU A 84 2.22 -5.26 12.87
N ALA A 85 3.06 -6.29 12.69
CA ALA A 85 4.42 -6.14 12.14
C ALA A 85 4.46 -5.40 10.79
N ARG A 86 3.37 -5.45 10.01
CA ARG A 86 3.23 -4.73 8.74
C ARG A 86 3.14 -3.22 8.94
N GLY A 87 2.38 -2.76 9.93
CA GLY A 87 2.23 -1.35 10.26
C GLY A 87 3.55 -0.72 10.72
N ARG A 88 4.31 -1.45 11.55
CA ARG A 88 5.63 -1.01 12.01
C ARG A 88 6.63 -0.88 10.87
N ARG A 89 6.74 -1.89 10.00
CA ARG A 89 7.61 -1.86 8.81
C ARG A 89 7.26 -0.71 7.86
N LEU A 90 5.96 -0.41 7.69
CA LEU A 90 5.54 0.74 6.89
C LEU A 90 5.98 2.06 7.51
N ALA A 91 5.84 2.22 8.83
CA ALA A 91 6.29 3.42 9.54
C ALA A 91 7.82 3.60 9.49
N GLU A 92 8.58 2.51 9.68
CA GLU A 92 10.04 2.50 9.52
C GLU A 92 10.45 2.91 8.10
N LEU A 93 9.75 2.40 7.07
CA LEU A 93 10.01 2.75 5.68
C LEU A 93 9.69 4.22 5.38
N ILE A 94 8.57 4.74 5.89
CA ILE A 94 8.18 6.15 5.78
C ILE A 94 9.28 7.04 6.36
N SER A 95 9.78 6.69 7.56
CA SER A 95 10.87 7.42 8.21
C SER A 95 12.18 7.31 7.41
N THR A 96 12.55 6.10 6.97
CA THR A 96 13.79 5.85 6.20
C THR A 96 13.82 6.64 4.89
N LEU A 97 12.67 6.77 4.23
CA LEU A 97 12.54 7.50 2.97
C LEU A 97 12.21 8.98 3.16
N SER A 98 12.22 9.49 4.40
CA SER A 98 11.88 10.89 4.73
C SER A 98 10.53 11.33 4.15
N LEU A 99 9.56 10.42 4.14
CA LEU A 99 8.19 10.70 3.73
C LEU A 99 7.40 11.31 4.90
N THR A 100 6.56 12.29 4.61
CA THR A 100 5.67 12.89 5.60
C THR A 100 4.33 12.18 5.60
N LEU A 101 3.88 11.71 6.77
CA LEU A 101 2.54 11.16 6.94
C LEU A 101 1.51 12.29 7.03
N LEU A 102 0.56 12.32 6.09
CA LEU A 102 -0.52 13.32 6.06
C LEU A 102 -1.79 12.89 6.83
N THR A 103 -1.87 11.63 7.27
CA THR A 103 -3.03 11.09 7.98
C THR A 103 -2.99 11.51 9.46
N ASP A 104 -4.10 12.02 9.97
CA ASP A 104 -4.30 12.28 11.40
C ASP A 104 -4.52 10.95 12.17
N PRO A 105 -3.68 10.61 13.17
CA PRO A 105 -3.87 9.43 14.03
C PRO A 105 -5.20 9.39 14.78
N ALA A 106 -5.84 10.54 15.01
CA ALA A 106 -7.05 10.66 15.82
C ALA A 106 -8.34 10.30 15.07
N THR A 107 -8.29 10.13 13.74
CA THR A 107 -9.46 9.82 12.90
C THR A 107 -9.29 8.46 12.21
N PRO A 108 -9.95 7.38 12.71
CA PRO A 108 -9.85 6.07 12.07
C PRO A 108 -10.45 6.10 10.67
N THR A 109 -9.67 5.70 9.66
CA THR A 109 -10.12 5.58 8.25
C THR A 109 -11.08 4.41 8.01
N ARG A 110 -11.36 3.59 9.03
CA ARG A 110 -12.38 2.52 9.03
C ARG A 110 -12.98 2.37 10.43
N LEU A 111 -14.21 2.84 10.61
CA LEU A 111 -15.09 2.44 11.72
C LEU A 111 -15.84 1.18 11.27
N GLY A 112 -15.40 0.01 11.74
CA GLY A 112 -16.17 -1.22 11.55
C GLY A 112 -17.42 -1.16 12.42
N ASN A 113 -18.60 -1.19 11.80
CA ASN A 113 -19.84 -1.46 12.50
C ASN A 113 -19.74 -2.87 13.08
N SER A 114 -19.76 -2.99 14.40
CA SER A 114 -20.14 -4.24 15.05
C SER A 114 -21.61 -4.49 14.69
N THR A 115 -21.95 -5.70 14.26
CA THR A 115 -23.30 -6.18 13.88
C THR A 115 -23.79 -5.86 12.46
N GLU A 116 -23.53 -6.77 11.52
CA GLU A 116 -24.56 -7.21 10.58
C GLU A 116 -24.54 -8.75 10.63
N GLY A 117 -25.63 -9.32 11.16
CA GLY A 117 -25.77 -10.74 11.40
C GLY A 117 -25.71 -11.54 10.11
N GLN A 118 -25.04 -12.68 10.15
CA GLN A 118 -25.35 -13.75 9.21
C GLN A 118 -26.83 -14.10 9.38
N THR A 119 -27.66 -13.77 8.39
CA THR A 119 -28.90 -14.49 8.16
C THR A 119 -28.61 -15.45 7.02
N SER A 120 -28.30 -16.69 7.35
CA SER A 120 -28.43 -17.79 6.40
C SER A 120 -29.90 -17.88 6.01
N ALA A 121 -30.23 -17.53 4.77
CA ALA A 121 -31.48 -17.94 4.17
C ALA A 121 -31.37 -19.45 3.88
N ASN A 122 -31.77 -20.29 4.84
CA ASN A 122 -32.15 -21.65 4.50
C ASN A 122 -33.56 -21.58 3.88
N SER A 123 -33.62 -22.10 2.66
CA SER A 123 -34.80 -22.55 1.92
C SER A 123 -35.80 -23.32 2.76
#